data_AF-A0A7J8YE84-F1
#
_entry.id   AF-A0A7J8YE84-F1
#
_cell.length_a   1.000
_cell.length_b   1.000
_cell.length_c   1.000
_cell.angle_alpha   90.00
_cell.angle_beta   90.00
_cell.angle_gamma   90.00
#
_symmetry.space_group_name_H-M   'P 1'
#
loop_
_entity.id
_entity.type
_entity.pdbx_description
1 polymer ?
#
loop_
_entity_poly.entity_id
_entity_poly.type
_entity_poly.pdbx_seq_one_letter_code
_entity_poly.pdbx_strand_id
1 'polypeptide(L)'
;MLTALSIAFLNDSFAGTFSEKVTRTVRQFSPHLAAKMRPPLTPVIRGRPSAKRTIHICGRPRWVFVFIFSAVSFILWYVSCGLLTVLWALAIALLATILHASFRTPNLKARLNTFREEFRAVWRNYSEL
;
A
#
# COMPACT_ATOMS: atom_id res chain seq x y z
N MET A 1 3.43 -5.20 -6.52
CA MET A 1 4.09 -4.75 -7.76
C MET A 1 3.17 -3.90 -8.64
N LEU A 2 1.99 -4.40 -9.01
CA LEU A 2 1.03 -3.63 -9.82
C LEU A 2 0.51 -2.37 -9.11
N THR A 3 0.29 -2.43 -7.80
CA THR A 3 -0.04 -1.26 -6.96
C THR A 3 1.03 -0.17 -7.02
N ALA A 4 2.31 -0.56 -6.93
CA ALA A 4 3.43 0.36 -7.03
C ALA A 4 3.53 1.02 -8.41
N LEU A 5 3.23 0.26 -9.48
CA LEU A 5 3.15 0.81 -10.84
C LEU A 5 1.99 1.80 -10.99
N SER A 6 0.80 1.52 -10.45
CA SER A 6 -0.30 2.50 -10.41
C SER A 6 0.11 3.80 -9.73
N ILE A 7 0.81 3.72 -8.60
CA ILE A 7 1.31 4.90 -7.87
C ILE A 7 2.37 5.63 -8.69
N ALA A 8 3.29 4.91 -9.33
CA ALA A 8 4.29 5.51 -10.21
C ALA A 8 3.65 6.23 -11.40
N PHE A 9 2.56 5.71 -11.98
CA PHE A 9 1.82 6.37 -13.07
C PHE A 9 1.05 7.63 -12.64
N LEU A 10 0.81 7.83 -11.34
CA LEU A 10 0.30 9.10 -10.82
C LEU A 10 1.37 10.19 -10.79
N ASN A 11 2.65 9.82 -10.84
CA ASN A 11 3.76 10.76 -10.95
C ASN A 11 3.96 11.18 -12.42
N ASP A 12 3.79 12.47 -12.68
CA ASP A 12 3.88 13.07 -14.00
C ASP A 12 5.27 12.88 -14.66
N SER A 13 6.35 12.89 -13.88
CA SER A 13 7.71 12.65 -14.39
C SER A 13 7.92 11.19 -14.82
N PHE A 14 7.35 10.24 -14.08
CA PHE A 14 7.44 8.82 -14.43
C PHE A 14 6.56 8.49 -15.63
N ALA A 15 5.32 9.00 -15.65
CA ALA A 15 4.40 8.82 -16.77
C ALA A 15 4.96 9.36 -18.10
N GLY A 16 5.61 10.53 -18.06
CA GLY A 16 6.25 11.13 -19.24
C GLY A 16 7.43 10.30 -19.76
N THR A 17 8.36 9.92 -18.88
CA THR A 17 9.55 9.14 -19.26
C THR A 17 9.20 7.73 -19.73
N PHE A 18 8.21 7.09 -19.11
CA PHE A 18 7.71 5.79 -19.55
C PHE A 18 7.08 5.87 -20.95
N SER A 19 6.20 6.85 -21.18
CA SER A 19 5.56 7.06 -22.49
C SER A 19 6.61 7.29 -23.59
N GLU A 20 7.65 8.06 -23.29
CA GLU A 20 8.75 8.31 -24.24
C GLU A 20 9.55 7.05 -24.54
N LYS A 21 9.91 6.27 -23.52
CA LYS A 21 10.61 4.98 -23.70
C LYS A 21 9.79 3.99 -24.52
N VAL A 22 8.52 3.80 -24.16
CA VAL A 22 7.60 2.91 -24.90
C VAL A 22 7.47 3.35 -26.34
N THR A 23 7.28 4.65 -26.59
CA THR A 23 7.18 5.18 -27.96
C THR A 23 8.49 4.95 -28.75
N ARG A 24 9.67 5.12 -28.13
CA ARG A 24 10.96 4.84 -28.78
C ARG A 24 11.11 3.36 -29.12
N THR A 25 10.76 2.46 -28.21
CA THR A 25 10.78 1.01 -28.46
C THR A 25 9.81 0.65 -29.58
N VAL A 26 8.57 1.15 -29.55
CA VAL A 26 7.61 0.84 -30.61
C VAL A 26 8.06 1.41 -31.96
N ARG A 27 8.73 2.56 -32.01
CA ARG A 27 9.33 3.07 -33.26
C ARG A 27 10.35 2.09 -33.87
N GLN A 28 11.09 1.34 -33.05
CA GLN A 28 12.05 0.35 -33.54
C GLN A 28 11.36 -0.87 -34.15
N PHE A 29 10.19 -1.27 -33.64
CA PHE A 29 9.44 -2.42 -34.15
C PHE A 29 8.47 -2.08 -35.28
N SER A 30 7.74 -0.96 -35.17
CA SER A 30 6.75 -0.54 -36.15
C SER A 30 6.57 0.99 -36.15
N PRO A 31 7.13 1.70 -37.15
CA PRO A 31 7.02 3.15 -37.24
C PRO A 31 5.57 3.62 -37.43
N HIS A 32 4.72 2.81 -38.06
CA HIS A 32 3.32 3.14 -38.33
C HIS A 32 2.43 3.09 -37.07
N LEU A 33 2.73 2.17 -36.13
CA LEU A 33 2.08 2.11 -34.82
C LEU A 33 2.53 3.26 -33.92
N ALA A 34 3.81 3.62 -33.96
CA ALA A 34 4.31 4.77 -33.22
C ALA A 34 3.72 6.10 -33.70
N ALA A 35 3.39 6.23 -34.99
CA ALA A 35 2.68 7.38 -35.54
C ALA A 35 1.25 7.49 -34.98
N LYS A 36 0.54 6.36 -34.84
CA LYS A 36 -0.82 6.32 -34.24
C LYS A 36 -0.83 6.60 -32.73
N MET A 37 0.28 6.40 -32.03
CA MET A 37 0.42 6.67 -30.59
C MET A 37 0.82 8.11 -30.24
N ARG A 38 1.03 8.98 -31.23
CA ARG A 38 1.31 10.40 -30.97
C ARG A 38 0.10 11.05 -30.28
N PRO A 39 0.30 11.80 -29.18
CA PRO A 39 -0.75 12.64 -28.64
C PRO A 39 -1.26 13.60 -29.72
N PRO A 40 -2.57 13.92 -29.74
CA PRO A 40 -3.10 14.93 -30.64
C PRO A 40 -2.31 16.22 -30.46
N LEU A 41 -1.74 16.74 -31.55
CA LEU A 41 -0.99 17.99 -31.56
C LEU A 41 -1.93 19.11 -31.14
N THR A 42 -1.93 19.47 -29.85
CA THR A 42 -2.49 20.75 -29.43
C THR A 42 -1.55 21.82 -29.97
N PRO A 43 -1.99 22.70 -30.88
CA PRO A 43 -1.13 23.74 -31.42
C PRO A 43 -0.63 24.59 -30.25
N VAL A 44 0.68 24.55 -30.02
CA VAL A 44 1.33 25.37 -29.00
C VAL A 44 1.29 26.80 -29.54
N ILE A 45 0.32 27.57 -29.06
CA ILE A 45 0.33 29.02 -29.23
C ILE A 45 1.51 29.53 -28.40
N ARG A 46 2.57 29.92 -29.10
CA ARG A 46 3.82 30.47 -28.54
C ARG A 46 3.44 31.63 -27.59
N GLY A 47 3.70 31.48 -26.29
CA GLY A 47 3.49 32.53 -25.29
C GLY A 47 2.36 32.32 -24.28
N ARG A 48 1.48 31.30 -24.42
CA ARG A 48 0.47 31.00 -23.41
C ARG A 48 0.97 29.92 -22.43
N PRO A 49 1.02 30.17 -21.11
CA PRO A 49 1.26 29.10 -20.15
C PRO A 49 0.13 28.07 -20.30
N SER A 50 0.48 26.86 -20.72
CA SER A 50 -0.45 25.75 -20.96
C SER A 50 -1.10 25.36 -19.63
N ALA A 51 -2.26 25.94 -19.32
CA ALA A 51 -2.91 25.91 -18.00
C ALA A 51 -3.32 24.52 -17.47
N LYS A 52 -3.16 23.43 -18.23
CA LYS A 52 -3.21 22.05 -17.73
C LYS A 52 -2.70 21.14 -18.84
N ARG A 53 -1.42 20.74 -18.75
CA ARG A 53 -0.84 19.77 -19.69
C ARG A 53 -1.38 18.39 -19.32
N THR A 54 -2.54 18.02 -19.85
CA THR A 54 -3.08 16.65 -19.67
C THR A 54 -2.07 15.67 -20.27
N ILE A 55 -1.40 14.91 -19.41
CA ILE A 55 -0.38 13.95 -19.82
C ILE A 55 -1.07 12.74 -20.44
N HIS A 56 -0.74 12.48 -21.70
CA HIS A 56 -1.22 11.32 -22.45
C HIS A 56 -0.11 10.28 -22.50
N ILE A 57 -0.43 9.05 -22.11
CA ILE A 57 0.44 7.89 -22.27
C ILE A 57 -0.01 7.19 -23.55
N CYS A 58 0.85 7.12 -24.57
CA CYS A 58 0.53 6.50 -25.87
C CYS A 58 -0.79 6.99 -26.52
N GLY A 59 -1.12 8.29 -26.39
CA GLY A 59 -2.35 8.88 -26.95
C GLY A 59 -3.62 8.63 -26.13
N ARG A 60 -3.58 7.85 -25.03
CA ARG A 60 -4.69 7.67 -24.09
C ARG A 60 -4.49 8.47 -22.80
N PRO A 61 -5.57 8.91 -22.14
CA PRO A 61 -5.46 9.63 -20.88
C PRO A 61 -4.89 8.71 -19.78
N ARG A 62 -3.99 9.24 -18.96
CA ARG A 62 -3.28 8.53 -17.86
C ARG A 62 -4.18 7.67 -16.97
N TRP A 63 -5.42 8.12 -16.75
CA TRP A 63 -6.39 7.44 -15.90
C TRP A 63 -6.71 6.02 -16.37
N VAL A 64 -6.71 5.73 -17.67
CA VAL A 64 -7.02 4.38 -18.18
C VAL A 64 -6.01 3.37 -17.66
N PHE A 65 -4.72 3.70 -17.71
CA PHE A 65 -3.67 2.82 -17.20
C PHE A 65 -3.74 2.68 -15.68
N VAL A 66 -3.95 3.78 -14.96
CA VAL A 66 -4.09 3.76 -13.50
C VAL A 66 -5.28 2.89 -13.07
N PHE A 67 -6.43 2.99 -13.75
CA PHE A 67 -7.61 2.18 -13.48
C PHE A 67 -7.39 0.70 -13.75
N ILE A 68 -6.76 0.33 -14.87
CA ILE A 68 -6.47 -1.08 -15.19
C ILE A 68 -5.53 -1.68 -14.15
N PHE A 69 -4.41 -1.02 -13.85
CA PHE A 69 -3.45 -1.52 -12.87
C PHE A 69 -4.03 -1.55 -11.44
N SER A 70 -4.90 -0.60 -11.10
CA SER A 70 -5.64 -0.56 -9.85
C SER A 70 -6.62 -1.73 -9.73
N ALA A 71 -7.44 -1.96 -10.76
CA ALA A 71 -8.44 -3.03 -10.77
C ALA A 71 -7.79 -4.41 -10.65
N VAL A 72 -6.74 -4.67 -11.43
CA VAL A 72 -5.99 -5.94 -11.36
C VAL A 72 -5.37 -6.11 -9.96
N SER A 73 -4.80 -5.04 -9.40
CA SER A 73 -4.27 -5.06 -8.03
C SER A 73 -5.35 -5.36 -6.99
N PHE A 74 -6.52 -4.76 -7.11
CA PHE A 74 -7.64 -4.97 -6.19
C PHE A 74 -8.13 -6.42 -6.24
N ILE A 75 -8.27 -6.99 -7.44
CA ILE A 75 -8.64 -8.41 -7.62
C ILE A 75 -7.58 -9.32 -6.98
N LEU A 76 -6.29 -9.05 -7.21
CA LEU A 76 -5.20 -9.79 -6.58
C LEU A 76 -5.25 -9.71 -5.04
N TRP A 77 -5.49 -8.52 -4.48
CA TRP A 77 -5.65 -8.33 -3.03
C TRP A 77 -6.85 -9.10 -2.47
N TYR A 78 -7.95 -9.14 -3.22
CA TYR A 78 -9.17 -9.86 -2.85
C TYR A 78 -8.96 -11.38 -2.89
N VAL A 79 -8.46 -11.92 -4.00
CA VAL A 79 -8.23 -13.37 -4.17
C VAL A 79 -7.17 -13.91 -3.22
N SER A 80 -6.13 -13.12 -2.93
CA SER A 80 -5.06 -13.54 -2.01
C SER A 80 -5.43 -13.42 -0.53
N CYS A 81 -6.62 -12.92 -0.18
CA CYS A 81 -6.97 -12.52 1.18
C CYS A 81 -5.92 -11.59 1.83
N GLY A 82 -5.15 -10.85 1.03
CA GLY A 82 -4.01 -10.06 1.50
C GLY A 82 -4.40 -9.03 2.56
N LEU A 83 -5.62 -8.47 2.43
CA LEU A 83 -6.16 -7.51 3.41
C LEU A 83 -6.36 -8.16 4.78
N LEU A 84 -6.92 -9.38 4.81
CA LEU A 84 -7.09 -10.14 6.04
C LEU A 84 -5.74 -10.50 6.66
N THR A 85 -4.79 -10.94 5.85
CA THR A 85 -3.44 -11.30 6.31
C THR A 85 -2.72 -10.12 6.96
N VAL A 86 -2.77 -8.93 6.34
CA VAL A 86 -2.15 -7.72 6.90
C VAL A 86 -2.85 -7.28 8.18
N LEU A 87 -4.19 -7.35 8.23
CA LEU A 87 -4.96 -6.99 9.42
C LEU A 87 -4.66 -7.94 10.59
N TRP A 88 -4.58 -9.25 10.33
CA TRP A 88 -4.15 -10.24 11.31
C TRP A 88 -2.72 -9.99 11.79
N ALA A 89 -1.79 -9.71 10.88
CA ALA A 89 -0.41 -9.40 11.24
C ALA A 89 -0.32 -8.15 12.14
N LEU A 90 -1.09 -7.10 11.84
CA LEU A 90 -1.20 -5.90 12.68
C LEU A 90 -1.79 -6.21 14.05
N ALA A 91 -2.88 -6.98 14.11
CA ALA A 91 -3.52 -7.36 15.36
C ALA A 91 -2.56 -8.17 16.26
N ILE A 92 -1.85 -9.14 15.70
CA ILE A 92 -0.85 -9.94 16.43
C ILE A 92 0.30 -9.06 16.92
N ALA A 93 0.81 -8.14 16.08
CA ALA A 93 1.87 -7.22 16.47
C ALA A 93 1.45 -6.32 17.65
N LEU A 94 0.23 -5.78 17.60
CA LEU A 94 -0.33 -4.96 18.70
C LEU A 94 -0.57 -5.77 19.96
N LEU A 95 -1.10 -6.99 19.84
CA LEU A 95 -1.26 -7.88 21.00
C LEU A 95 0.09 -8.23 21.63
N ALA A 96 1.10 -8.51 20.81
CA ALA A 96 2.44 -8.80 21.29
C ALA A 96 3.05 -7.60 22.03
N THR A 97 2.88 -6.37 21.54
CA THR A 97 3.38 -5.18 22.23
C THR A 97 2.63 -4.91 23.53
N ILE A 98 1.30 -5.09 23.55
CA ILE A 98 0.49 -4.93 24.77
C ILE A 98 0.86 -5.99 25.81
N LEU A 99 0.99 -7.27 25.41
CA LEU A 99 1.41 -8.34 26.31
C LEU A 99 2.82 -8.06 26.85
N HIS A 100 3.76 -7.70 25.98
CA HIS A 100 5.13 -7.38 26.38
C HIS A 100 5.14 -6.21 27.40
N ALA A 101 4.39 -5.15 27.14
CA ALA A 101 4.23 -4.04 28.07
C ALA A 101 3.58 -4.48 29.39
N SER A 102 2.54 -5.31 29.33
CA SER A 102 1.82 -5.82 30.51
C SER A 102 2.73 -6.64 31.42
N PHE A 103 3.58 -7.51 30.85
CA PHE A 103 4.56 -8.27 31.63
C PHE A 103 5.68 -7.39 32.21
N ARG A 104 6.01 -6.30 31.53
CA ARG A 104 7.00 -5.33 32.05
C ARG A 104 6.43 -4.42 33.14
N THR A 105 5.11 -4.24 33.21
CA THR A 105 4.50 -3.40 34.25
C THR A 105 4.53 -4.08 35.63
N PRO A 106 4.96 -3.39 36.70
CA PRO A 106 5.06 -3.95 38.05
C PRO A 106 3.70 -4.36 38.65
N ASN A 107 2.60 -3.88 38.05
CA ASN A 107 1.25 -4.10 38.53
C ASN A 107 0.77 -5.56 38.36
N LEU A 108 1.20 -6.27 37.30
CA LEU A 108 0.82 -7.67 37.10
C LEU A 108 1.54 -8.59 38.09
N LYS A 109 2.84 -8.36 38.29
CA LYS A 109 3.65 -9.08 39.29
C LYS A 109 3.14 -8.80 40.71
N ALA A 110 2.76 -7.55 41.00
CA ALA A 110 2.15 -7.17 42.27
C ALA A 110 0.81 -7.91 42.49
N ARG A 111 -0.09 -7.91 41.51
CA ARG A 111 -1.37 -8.64 41.58
C ARG A 111 -1.18 -10.15 41.77
N LEU A 112 -0.24 -10.77 41.06
CA LEU A 112 0.12 -12.18 41.23
C LEU A 112 0.65 -12.48 42.64
N ASN A 113 1.45 -11.58 43.21
CA ASN A 113 1.91 -11.71 44.58
C ASN A 113 0.77 -11.57 45.60
N THR A 114 -0.17 -10.65 45.39
CA THR A 114 -1.38 -10.53 46.24
C THR A 114 -2.22 -11.80 46.20
N PHE A 115 -2.52 -12.34 45.01
CA PHE A 115 -3.24 -13.62 44.89
C PHE A 115 -2.49 -14.76 45.59
N ARG A 116 -1.15 -14.82 45.47
CA ARG A 116 -0.32 -15.81 46.16
C ARG A 116 -0.42 -15.70 47.68
N GLU A 117 -0.52 -14.48 48.21
CA GLU A 117 -0.65 -14.23 49.65
C GLU A 117 -2.04 -14.59 50.16
N GLU A 118 -3.09 -14.29 49.41
CA GLU A 118 -4.47 -14.72 49.72
C GLU A 118 -4.59 -16.25 49.76
N PHE A 119 -4.05 -16.95 48.76
CA PHE A 119 -4.02 -18.42 48.76
C PHE A 119 -3.24 -18.99 49.95
N ARG A 120 -2.10 -18.39 50.29
CA ARG A 120 -1.32 -18.82 51.46
C ARG A 120 -2.08 -18.57 52.77
N ALA A 121 -2.82 -17.46 52.88
CA ALA A 121 -3.63 -17.16 54.04
C ALA A 121 -4.77 -18.17 54.23
N VAL A 122 -5.50 -18.49 53.14
CA VAL A 122 -6.53 -19.53 53.14
C VAL A 122 -5.94 -20.88 53.54
N TRP A 123 -4.80 -21.26 52.98
CA TRP A 123 -4.15 -22.54 53.28
C TRP A 123 -3.72 -22.68 54.75
N ARG A 124 -3.18 -21.61 55.35
CA ARG A 124 -2.86 -21.61 56.79
C ARG A 124 -4.10 -21.84 57.65
N ASN A 125 -5.23 -21.24 57.28
CA ASN A 125 -6.48 -21.42 58.00
C ASN A 125 -7.01 -22.87 57.91
N TYR A 126 -6.83 -23.53 56.77
CA TYR A 126 -7.13 -24.97 56.64
C TYR A 126 -6.18 -25.88 57.43
N SER A 127 -4.93 -25.48 57.65
CA SER A 127 -3.94 -26.29 58.39
C SER A 127 -4.03 -26.17 59.91
N GLU A 128 -4.74 -25.17 60.43
CA GLU A 128 -4.95 -24.96 61.87
C GLU A 128 -6.25 -25.62 62.39
N LEU A 129 -7.03 -26.23 61.49
CA LEU A 129 -8.25 -27.00 61.74
C LEU A 129 -7.94 -28.50 61.81
#